data_AF-A0A8T1SXL7-F1
#
_entry.id   AF-A0A8T1SXL7-F1
#
_cell.length_a   1.000
_cell.length_b   1.000
_cell.length_c   1.000
_cell.angle_alpha   90.00
_cell.angle_beta   90.00
_cell.angle_gamma   90.00
#
_symmetry.space_group_name_H-M   'P 1'
#
loop_
_entity.id
_entity.type
_entity.pdbx_description
1 polymer ?
#
loop_
_entity_poly.entity_id
_entity_poly.type
_entity_poly.pdbx_seq_one_letter_code
_entity_poly.pdbx_strand_id
1 'polypeptide(L)'
;ILEKGPVKIKGLEYPKDIRGRKFAENNYYKRLSNSEIVNRRWLVYSKCKHAVFCFPCKIFNSCNFKIATMGVNDWKNLSHILPQHEKAQHHIESMHKLCELSVRLKNQTLDAQNQRLLESEKQHW
;
A
#
# COMPACT_ATOMS: atom_id res chain seq x y z
N ILE A 1 4.36 8.71 -7.74
CA ILE A 1 3.06 8.21 -7.19
C ILE A 1 3.24 6.93 -6.36
N LEU A 2 4.10 5.99 -6.73
CA LEU A 2 4.29 4.73 -5.98
C LEU A 2 5.19 4.81 -4.73
N GLU A 3 6.14 5.74 -4.65
CA GLU A 3 7.06 5.83 -3.50
C GLU A 3 6.41 6.23 -2.18
N LYS A 4 5.36 7.07 -2.25
CA LYS A 4 4.67 7.58 -1.06
C LYS A 4 3.63 6.59 -0.52
N GLY A 5 3.41 5.48 -1.22
CA GLY A 5 2.29 4.58 -0.98
C GLY A 5 0.95 5.26 -1.23
N PRO A 6 -0.15 4.52 -1.06
CA PRO A 6 -1.50 5.07 -1.05
C PRO A 6 -1.61 6.22 -0.03
N VAL A 7 -2.09 7.38 -0.49
CA VAL A 7 -2.19 8.60 0.33
C VAL A 7 -3.08 8.32 1.53
N LYS A 8 -2.52 8.45 2.73
CA LYS A 8 -3.30 8.40 3.97
C LYS A 8 -4.06 9.71 4.10
N ILE A 9 -5.38 9.64 4.11
CA ILE A 9 -6.21 10.81 4.35
C ILE A 9 -6.08 11.15 5.83
N LYS A 10 -5.38 12.25 6.15
CA LYS A 10 -5.29 12.78 7.52
C LYS A 10 -6.67 13.25 7.99
N GLY A 11 -6.99 13.02 9.26
CA GLY A 11 -8.30 13.42 9.83
C GLY A 11 -9.46 12.51 9.41
N LEU A 12 -9.18 11.25 9.07
CA LEU A 12 -10.24 10.30 8.76
C LEU A 12 -11.00 9.90 10.03
N GLU A 13 -12.27 10.29 10.12
CA GLU A 13 -13.17 9.59 11.03
C GLU A 13 -13.49 8.21 10.46
N TYR A 14 -12.98 7.17 11.13
CA TYR A 14 -13.32 5.80 10.80
C TYR A 14 -14.69 5.46 11.41
N PRO A 15 -15.69 5.11 10.59
CA PRO A 15 -17.01 4.74 11.08
C PRO A 15 -16.93 3.50 11.96
N LYS A 16 -17.78 3.46 12.96
CA LYS A 16 -17.93 2.32 13.86
C LYS A 16 -18.78 1.23 13.19
N ASP A 17 -18.43 -0.02 13.44
CA ASP A 17 -19.28 -1.17 13.14
C ASP A 17 -20.49 -1.21 14.10
N ILE A 18 -21.40 -2.16 13.86
CA ILE A 18 -22.59 -2.37 14.71
C ILE A 18 -22.25 -2.66 16.19
N ARG A 19 -21.00 -3.00 16.49
CA ARG A 19 -20.49 -3.30 17.84
C ARG A 19 -19.67 -2.14 18.41
N GLY A 20 -19.71 -0.96 17.77
CA GLY A 20 -18.99 0.23 18.21
C GLY A 20 -17.48 0.24 17.92
N ARG A 21 -16.95 -0.76 17.23
CA ARG A 21 -15.51 -0.90 16.91
C ARG A 21 -15.21 -0.20 15.60
N LYS A 22 -14.03 0.42 15.48
CA LYS A 22 -13.58 1.10 14.27
C LYS A 22 -12.16 0.72 13.93
N PHE A 23 -11.77 1.00 12.69
CA PHE A 23 -10.35 0.97 12.34
C PHE A 23 -9.60 2.02 13.18
N ALA A 24 -8.49 1.60 13.78
CA ALA A 24 -7.61 2.46 14.55
C ALA A 24 -6.33 2.76 13.78
N GLU A 25 -5.81 3.98 13.87
CA GLU A 25 -4.58 4.39 13.17
C GLU A 25 -3.36 3.56 13.58
N ASN A 26 -3.34 3.04 14.80
CA ASN A 26 -2.29 2.14 15.29
C ASN A 26 -2.12 0.89 14.40
N ASN A 27 -3.16 0.47 13.68
CA ASN A 27 -3.06 -0.64 12.73
C ASN A 27 -2.14 -0.32 11.53
N TYR A 28 -1.82 0.95 11.26
CA TYR A 28 -0.81 1.32 10.28
C TYR A 28 0.63 1.10 10.74
N TYR A 29 0.84 0.71 11.99
CA TYR A 29 2.16 0.59 12.58
C TYR A 29 2.37 -0.79 13.18
N LYS A 30 3.57 -1.33 13.02
CA LYS A 30 4.00 -2.56 13.69
C LYS A 30 5.20 -2.25 14.56
N ARG A 31 5.22 -2.83 15.76
CA ARG A 31 6.39 -2.81 16.63
C ARG A 31 7.21 -4.06 16.36
N LEU A 32 8.49 -3.89 16.05
CA LEU A 32 9.46 -4.96 15.87
C LEU A 32 10.01 -5.44 17.23
N SER A 33 10.74 -6.56 17.24
CA SER A 33 11.36 -7.11 18.44
C SER A 33 12.42 -6.18 19.04
N ASN A 34 13.10 -5.40 18.20
CA ASN A 34 14.03 -4.34 18.59
C ASN A 34 13.33 -3.04 19.06
N SER A 35 12.03 -3.08 19.34
CA SER A 35 11.19 -1.94 19.73
C SER A 35 10.99 -0.85 18.67
N GLU A 36 11.54 -1.01 17.46
CA GLU A 36 11.30 -0.06 16.37
C GLU A 36 9.86 -0.11 15.88
N ILE A 37 9.31 1.06 15.56
CA ILE A 37 7.96 1.21 15.01
C ILE A 37 8.08 1.40 13.51
N VAL A 38 7.61 0.42 12.74
CA VAL A 38 7.63 0.43 11.29
C VAL A 38 6.23 0.68 10.73
N ASN A 39 6.16 1.54 9.72
CA ASN A 39 4.89 1.83 9.06
C ASN A 39 4.52 0.77 8.00
N ARG A 40 3.29 0.26 8.08
CA ARG A 40 2.66 -0.59 7.05
C ARG A 40 2.22 0.26 5.85
N ARG A 41 3.17 0.65 5.00
CA ARG A 41 2.91 1.46 3.80
C ARG A 41 2.01 0.77 2.76
N TRP A 42 1.89 -0.56 2.83
CA TRP A 42 1.07 -1.38 1.95
C TRP A 42 -0.42 -1.44 2.35
N LEU A 43 -0.77 -1.03 3.57
CA LEU A 43 -2.13 -1.12 4.11
C LEU A 43 -2.95 0.11 3.72
N VAL A 44 -4.16 -0.09 3.21
CA VAL A 44 -5.06 0.99 2.75
C VAL A 44 -6.43 0.83 3.36
N TYR A 45 -7.01 1.91 3.88
CA TYR A 45 -8.40 1.92 4.28
C TYR A 45 -9.27 2.46 3.13
N SER A 46 -10.31 1.73 2.75
CA SER A 46 -11.32 2.18 1.79
C SER A 46 -12.54 2.71 2.54
N LYS A 47 -12.87 4.00 2.36
CA LYS A 47 -14.09 4.60 2.89
C LYS A 47 -15.34 3.92 2.35
N CYS A 48 -15.42 3.72 1.03
CA CYS A 48 -16.60 3.18 0.37
C CYS A 48 -16.92 1.74 0.79
N LYS A 49 -15.88 0.94 1.10
CA LYS A 49 -16.05 -0.46 1.53
C LYS A 49 -15.99 -0.64 3.05
N HIS A 50 -15.67 0.41 3.80
CA HIS A 50 -15.39 0.35 5.23
C HIS A 50 -14.47 -0.83 5.60
N ALA A 51 -13.42 -1.02 4.81
CA ALA A 51 -12.54 -2.19 4.89
C ALA A 51 -11.10 -1.82 4.54
N VAL A 52 -10.15 -2.59 5.05
CA VAL A 52 -8.73 -2.44 4.72
C VAL A 52 -8.27 -3.43 3.66
N PHE A 53 -7.30 -3.01 2.85
CA PHE A 53 -6.76 -3.75 1.74
C PHE A 53 -5.23 -3.75 1.76
N CYS A 54 -4.64 -4.82 1.22
CA CYS A 54 -3.24 -4.84 0.82
C CYS A 54 -3.11 -4.28 -0.60
N PHE A 55 -2.55 -3.08 -0.72
CA PHE A 55 -2.34 -2.42 -2.01
C PHE A 55 -1.56 -3.27 -3.03
N PRO A 56 -0.35 -3.77 -2.73
CA PRO A 56 0.41 -4.57 -3.69
C PRO A 56 -0.31 -5.88 -4.05
N CYS A 57 -0.90 -6.56 -3.06
CA CYS A 57 -1.61 -7.81 -3.29
C CYS A 57 -2.84 -7.62 -4.19
N LYS A 58 -3.53 -6.48 -4.05
CA LYS A 58 -4.66 -6.11 -4.90
C LYS A 58 -4.23 -5.81 -6.33
N ILE A 59 -3.10 -5.12 -6.53
CA ILE A 59 -2.60 -4.78 -7.88
C ILE A 59 -2.17 -6.03 -8.64
N PHE A 60 -1.42 -6.91 -8.00
CA PHE A 60 -0.84 -8.07 -8.67
C PHE A 60 -1.72 -9.32 -8.60
N ASN A 61 -2.94 -9.18 -8.07
CA ASN A 61 -3.91 -10.26 -7.83
C ASN A 61 -3.24 -11.53 -7.26
N SER A 62 -2.31 -11.34 -6.32
CA SER A 62 -1.38 -12.37 -5.90
C SER A 62 -1.98 -13.42 -4.96
N CYS A 63 -3.18 -13.17 -4.46
CA CYS A 63 -3.90 -14.12 -3.62
C CYS A 63 -5.41 -13.88 -3.62
N ASN A 64 -6.15 -14.96 -3.33
CA ASN A 64 -7.61 -14.93 -3.16
C ASN A 64 -8.05 -14.51 -1.74
N PHE A 65 -7.11 -14.09 -0.88
CA PHE A 65 -7.45 -13.67 0.48
C PHE A 65 -8.27 -12.39 0.48
N LYS A 66 -9.20 -12.28 1.44
CA LYS A 66 -10.08 -11.12 1.58
C LYS A 66 -9.33 -9.79 1.56
N ILE A 67 -8.14 -9.71 2.16
CA ILE A 67 -7.35 -8.48 2.20
C ILE A 67 -6.88 -7.98 0.81
N ALA A 68 -6.80 -8.84 -0.19
CA ALA A 68 -6.50 -8.45 -1.58
C ALA A 68 -7.79 -8.20 -2.39
N THR A 69 -8.82 -9.02 -2.18
CA THR A 69 -10.04 -9.02 -3.00
C THR A 69 -11.11 -8.07 -2.46
N MET A 70 -11.78 -8.45 -1.38
CA MET A 70 -13.00 -7.80 -0.84
C MET A 70 -12.73 -6.76 0.26
N GLY A 71 -11.55 -6.82 0.88
CA GLY A 71 -11.16 -6.06 2.05
C GLY A 71 -11.45 -6.80 3.36
N VAL A 72 -10.78 -6.37 4.43
CA VAL A 72 -10.99 -6.85 5.80
C VAL A 72 -11.61 -5.74 6.64
N ASN A 73 -12.74 -6.02 7.29
CA ASN A 73 -13.41 -5.11 8.22
C ASN A 73 -13.57 -5.72 9.62
N ASP A 74 -12.90 -6.84 9.89
CA ASP A 74 -12.87 -7.47 11.21
C ASP A 74 -11.87 -6.74 12.12
N TRP A 75 -12.33 -5.63 12.70
CA TRP A 75 -11.51 -4.76 13.55
C TRP A 75 -10.99 -5.44 14.82
N LYS A 76 -11.68 -6.49 15.31
CA LYS A 76 -11.24 -7.22 16.50
C LYS A 76 -10.04 -8.11 16.20
N ASN A 77 -10.05 -8.78 15.05
CA ASN A 77 -8.99 -9.71 14.68
C ASN A 77 -7.91 -9.08 13.81
N LEU A 78 -8.04 -7.80 13.46
CA LEU A 78 -7.12 -7.12 12.56
C LEU A 78 -5.67 -7.15 13.04
N SER A 79 -5.45 -7.03 14.35
CA SER A 79 -4.11 -7.11 14.97
C SER A 79 -3.43 -8.47 14.76
N HIS A 80 -4.19 -9.54 14.56
CA HIS A 80 -3.68 -10.89 14.26
C HIS A 80 -3.59 -11.15 12.75
N ILE A 81 -4.55 -10.64 11.98
CA ILE A 81 -4.61 -10.79 10.52
C ILE A 81 -3.42 -10.11 9.85
N LEU A 82 -3.06 -8.88 10.27
CA LEU A 82 -1.99 -8.12 9.61
C LEU A 82 -0.63 -8.80 9.72
N PRO A 83 -0.14 -9.23 10.91
CA PRO A 83 1.16 -9.92 11.00
C PRO A 83 1.20 -11.26 10.27
N GLN A 84 0.10 -12.02 10.25
CA GLN A 84 0.03 -13.28 9.49
C GLN A 84 0.12 -13.02 7.99
N HIS A 85 -0.59 -12.01 7.51
CA HIS A 85 -0.55 -11.60 6.10
C HIS A 85 0.85 -11.11 5.69
N GLU A 86 1.52 -10.30 6.51
CA GLU A 86 2.87 -9.79 6.23
C GLU A 86 3.90 -10.90 6.03
N LYS A 87 3.75 -12.02 6.74
CA LYS A 87 4.65 -13.18 6.66
C LYS A 87 4.33 -14.11 5.48
N ALA A 88 3.20 -13.90 4.81
CA ALA A 88 2.76 -14.79 3.75
C ALA A 88 3.56 -14.54 2.46
N GLN A 89 3.96 -15.63 1.80
CA GLN A 89 4.81 -15.60 0.61
C GLN A 89 4.25 -14.69 -0.51
N HIS A 90 2.96 -14.78 -0.79
CA HIS A 90 2.30 -13.95 -1.79
C HIS A 90 2.41 -12.44 -1.49
N HIS A 91 2.39 -12.04 -0.22
CA HIS A 91 2.56 -10.65 0.19
C HIS A 91 3.97 -10.18 -0.12
N ILE A 92 4.98 -10.97 0.27
CA ILE A 92 6.41 -10.68 0.02
C ILE A 92 6.66 -10.52 -1.49
N GLU A 93 6.19 -11.45 -2.30
CA GLU A 93 6.32 -11.40 -3.76
C GLU A 93 5.63 -10.17 -4.36
N SER A 94 4.45 -9.80 -3.85
CA SER A 94 3.74 -8.61 -4.33
C SER A 94 4.47 -7.32 -3.96
N MET A 95 5.10 -7.28 -2.79
CA MET A 95 5.94 -6.17 -2.36
C MET A 95 7.17 -6.04 -3.28
N HIS A 96 7.79 -7.17 -3.65
CA HIS A 96 8.93 -7.17 -4.59
C HIS A 96 8.51 -6.67 -5.97
N LYS A 97 7.41 -7.18 -6.53
CA LYS A 97 6.84 -6.71 -7.79
C LYS A 97 6.50 -5.22 -7.76
N LEU A 98 5.96 -4.73 -6.63
CA LEU A 98 5.66 -3.31 -6.46
C LEU A 98 6.94 -2.46 -6.47
N CYS A 99 8.00 -2.94 -5.80
CA CYS A 99 9.30 -2.28 -5.78
C CYS A 99 9.89 -2.20 -7.19
N GLU A 100 9.94 -3.33 -7.90
CA GLU A 100 10.45 -3.40 -9.28
C GLU A 100 9.68 -2.45 -10.21
N LEU A 101 8.34 -2.49 -10.16
CA LEU A 101 7.49 -1.60 -10.93
C LEU A 101 7.78 -0.13 -10.60
N SER A 102 7.99 0.20 -9.32
CA SER A 102 8.30 1.56 -8.90
C SER A 102 9.65 2.07 -9.45
N VAL A 103 10.66 1.21 -9.54
CA VAL A 103 11.97 1.54 -10.13
C VAL A 103 11.83 1.74 -11.65
N ARG A 104 11.18 0.80 -12.33
CA ARG A 104 10.95 0.86 -13.79
C ARG A 104 10.24 2.15 -14.20
N LEU A 105 9.18 2.54 -13.49
CA LEU A 105 8.42 3.75 -13.80
C LEU A 105 9.23 5.03 -13.59
N LYS A 106 10.11 5.07 -12.59
CA LYS A 106 11.03 6.22 -12.42
C LYS A 106 12.01 6.33 -13.58
N ASN A 107 12.63 5.21 -13.96
CA ASN A 107 13.59 5.19 -15.06
C ASN A 107 12.94 5.64 -16.36
N GLN A 108 11.74 5.13 -16.69
CA GLN A 108 10.98 5.58 -17.86
C GLN A 108 10.64 7.08 -17.82
N THR A 109 10.34 7.61 -16.63
CA THR A 109 10.04 9.05 -16.48
C THR A 109 11.29 9.90 -16.74
N LEU A 110 12.45 9.47 -16.24
CA LEU A 110 13.74 10.12 -16.47
C LEU A 110 14.14 10.04 -17.95
N ASP A 111 13.99 8.86 -18.58
CA ASP A 111 14.29 8.67 -20.00
C ASP A 111 13.43 9.59 -20.87
N ALA A 112 12.13 9.69 -20.58
CA ALA A 112 11.23 10.60 -21.27
C ALA A 112 11.56 12.08 -21.04
N GLN A 113 12.10 12.46 -19.87
CA GLN A 113 12.60 13.82 -19.62
C GLN A 113 13.85 14.11 -20.43
N ASN A 114 14.80 13.17 -20.47
CA ASN A 114 16.04 13.31 -21.23
C ASN A 114 15.78 13.39 -22.75
N GLN A 115 14.84 12.58 -23.27
CA GLN A 115 14.44 12.65 -24.68
C GLN A 115 13.88 14.02 -25.05
N ARG A 116 13.00 14.60 -24.22
CA ARG A 116 12.46 15.95 -24.46
C ARG A 116 13.55 17.03 -24.46
N LEU A 117 14.54 16.91 -23.57
CA LEU A 117 15.67 17.84 -23.54
C LEU A 117 16.49 17.74 -24.84
N LEU A 118 16.84 16.53 -25.28
CA LEU A 118 17.56 16.30 -26.53
C LEU A 118 16.78 16.82 -27.76
N GLU A 119 15.46 16.68 -27.79
CA GLU A 119 14.62 17.23 -28.86
C GLU A 119 14.60 18.77 -28.84
N SER A 120 14.54 19.38 -27.66
CA SER A 120 14.58 20.85 -27.54
C SER A 120 15.95 21.42 -27.94
N GLU A 121 17.05 20.73 -27.63
CA GLU A 121 18.39 21.13 -28.06
C GLU A 121 18.53 21.03 -29.58
N LYS A 122 17.98 19.98 -30.21
CA LYS A 122 17.96 19.82 -31.68
C LYS A 122 17.11 20.86 -32.40
N GLN A 123 16.10 21.44 -31.76
CA GLN A 123 15.32 22.54 -32.35
C GLN A 123 15.99 23.91 -32.18
N HIS A 124 16.96 24.01 -31.27
CA HIS A 124 17.69 25.22 -30.99
C HIS A 124 18.94 25.40 -31.86
N TRP A 125 19.35 24.35 -32.57
CA TRP A 125 20.51 24.30 -33.47
C TRP A 125 20.05 24.03 -34.90
#